data_AF-A0A1B6LUD6-F1
#
_entry.id   AF-A0A1B6LUD6-F1
#
_cell.length_a   1.000
_cell.length_b   1.000
_cell.length_c   1.000
_cell.angle_alpha   90.00
_cell.angle_beta   90.00
_cell.angle_gamma   90.00
#
_symmetry.space_group_name_H-M   'P 1'
#
loop_
_entity.id
_entity.type
_entity.pdbx_description
1 polymer ?
#
loop_
_entity_poly.entity_id
_entity_poly.type
_entity_poly.pdbx_seq_one_letter_code
_entity_poly.pdbx_strand_id
1 'polypeptide(L)'
;MDEFKEEYLALALDFQKLAECPVCLGTLDASHRQCKNGHGVCSTCGTKLSACPTCSESFVLYKPTLTNQLLERLPRLCPFADHGCSEILLVKSHEQFCEF
;
A
#
# COMPACT_ATOMS: atom_id res chain seq x y z
N MET A 1 -13.40 16.06 15.71
CA MET A 1 -13.24 14.59 15.84
C MET A 1 -12.40 14.36 17.08
N ASP A 2 -12.42 13.16 17.66
CA ASP A 2 -11.53 12.85 18.80
C ASP A 2 -10.07 12.95 18.31
N GLU A 3 -9.21 13.65 19.05
CA GLU A 3 -7.80 13.90 18.71
C GLU A 3 -7.07 12.58 18.43
N PHE A 4 -7.43 11.53 19.18
CA PHE A 4 -6.94 10.17 18.99
C PHE A 4 -7.30 9.56 17.62
N LYS A 5 -8.48 9.87 17.07
CA LYS A 5 -8.91 9.39 15.75
C LYS A 5 -8.10 10.05 14.63
N GLU A 6 -7.74 11.32 14.79
CA GLU A 6 -6.96 12.08 13.80
C GLU A 6 -5.51 11.55 13.73
N GLU A 7 -4.87 11.31 14.87
CA GLU A 7 -3.53 10.71 14.92
C GLU A 7 -3.50 9.31 14.31
N TYR A 8 -4.49 8.47 14.63
CA TYR A 8 -4.58 7.12 14.09
C TYR A 8 -4.82 7.10 12.58
N LEU A 9 -5.62 8.04 12.05
CA LEU A 9 -5.82 8.22 10.63
C LEU A 9 -4.54 8.66 9.92
N ALA A 10 -3.81 9.62 10.50
CA ALA A 10 -2.51 10.05 9.97
C ALA A 10 -1.51 8.88 9.90
N LEU A 11 -1.45 8.06 10.95
CA LEU A 11 -0.61 6.87 10.98
C LEU A 11 -1.01 5.85 9.91
N ALA A 12 -2.32 5.61 9.73
CA ALA A 12 -2.83 4.70 8.70
C ALA A 12 -2.47 5.16 7.28
N LEU A 13 -2.59 6.47 7.01
CA LEU A 13 -2.18 7.09 5.75
C LEU A 13 -0.68 6.91 5.49
N ASP A 14 0.16 7.11 6.50
CA ASP A 14 1.60 6.96 6.34
C ASP A 14 2.01 5.51 6.07
N PHE A 15 1.36 4.53 6.71
CA PHE A 15 1.58 3.11 6.37
C PHE A 15 1.14 2.77 4.94
N GLN A 16 0.06 3.36 4.45
CA GLN A 16 -0.37 3.17 3.06
C GLN A 16 0.64 3.74 2.06
N LYS A 17 1.21 4.93 2.33
CA LYS A 17 2.26 5.52 1.49
C LYS A 17 3.53 4.67 1.45
N LEU A 18 3.92 4.04 2.56
CA LEU A 18 5.06 3.13 2.59
C LEU A 18 4.88 1.91 1.69
N ALA A 19 3.63 1.52 1.45
CA ALA A 19 3.27 0.41 0.60
C ALA A 19 2.77 0.85 -0.77
N GLU A 20 3.12 2.05 -1.23
CA GLU A 20 2.71 2.56 -2.52
C GLU A 20 3.68 2.15 -3.63
N CYS A 21 3.15 1.75 -4.79
CA CYS A 21 3.97 1.50 -5.96
C CYS A 21 4.47 2.84 -6.55
N PRO A 22 5.79 3.04 -6.70
CA PRO A 22 6.34 4.32 -7.19
C PRO A 22 6.05 4.61 -8.67
N VAL A 23 5.33 3.72 -9.36
CA VAL A 23 5.02 3.84 -10.79
C VAL A 23 3.57 4.24 -11.02
N CYS A 24 2.62 3.56 -10.37
CA CYS A 24 1.19 3.79 -10.57
C CYS A 24 0.49 4.38 -9.35
N LEU A 25 1.22 4.60 -8.25
CA LEU A 25 0.71 5.11 -6.97
C LEU A 25 -0.39 4.21 -6.35
N GLY A 26 -0.46 2.94 -6.78
CA GLY A 26 -1.37 1.95 -6.21
C GLY A 26 -0.73 1.19 -5.05
N THR A 27 -1.54 0.75 -4.08
CA THR A 27 -1.08 -0.06 -2.95
C THR A 27 -0.51 -1.40 -3.41
N LEU A 28 0.65 -1.76 -2.86
CA LEU A 28 1.30 -3.05 -3.03
C LEU A 28 0.54 -4.17 -2.30
N ASP A 29 0.52 -5.36 -2.89
CA ASP A 29 -0.01 -6.57 -2.28
C ASP A 29 1.08 -7.66 -2.16
N ALA A 30 0.71 -8.83 -1.65
CA ALA A 30 1.62 -9.98 -1.56
C ALA A 30 2.16 -10.47 -2.94
N SER A 31 1.61 -9.97 -4.05
CA SER A 31 2.10 -10.24 -5.41
C SER A 31 3.23 -9.31 -5.86
N HIS A 32 3.58 -8.28 -5.08
CA HIS A 32 4.61 -7.30 -5.44
C HIS A 32 5.95 -7.94 -5.83
N ARG A 33 6.71 -7.21 -6.68
CA ARG A 33 8.11 -7.50 -6.97
C ARG A 33 8.99 -6.59 -6.13
N GLN A 34 10.13 -7.09 -5.66
CA GLN A 34 11.09 -6.29 -4.90
C GLN A 34 12.49 -6.35 -5.51
N CYS A 35 13.27 -5.29 -5.33
CA CYS A 35 14.68 -5.28 -5.68
C CYS A 35 15.57 -5.84 -4.56
N LYS A 36 16.86 -6.02 -4.84
CA LYS A 36 17.85 -6.47 -3.83
C LYS A 36 17.90 -5.59 -2.57
N ASN A 37 17.57 -4.30 -2.70
CA ASN A 37 17.54 -3.35 -1.59
C ASN A 37 16.17 -3.30 -0.88
N GLY A 38 15.19 -4.09 -1.31
CA GLY A 38 13.87 -4.17 -0.66
C GLY A 38 12.80 -3.19 -1.17
N HIS A 39 13.11 -2.29 -2.12
CA HIS A 39 12.07 -1.46 -2.74
C HIS A 39 11.07 -2.30 -3.54
N GLY A 40 9.77 -2.06 -3.33
CA GLY A 40 8.68 -2.78 -3.95
C GLY A 40 8.06 -2.05 -5.16
N VAL A 41 7.57 -2.82 -6.12
CA VAL A 41 6.69 -2.37 -7.21
C VAL A 41 5.54 -3.36 -7.39
N CYS A 42 4.36 -2.91 -7.82
CA CYS A 42 3.24 -3.82 -8.03
C CYS A 42 3.57 -4.82 -9.16
N SER A 43 2.93 -5.99 -9.16
CA SER A 43 3.19 -7.06 -10.13
C SER A 43 3.05 -6.56 -11.57
N THR A 44 1.99 -5.81 -11.86
CA THR A 44 1.71 -5.22 -13.18
C THR A 44 2.82 -4.29 -13.65
N CYS A 45 3.20 -3.27 -12.86
CA CYS A 45 4.28 -2.35 -13.24
C CYS A 45 5.63 -3.07 -13.33
N GLY A 46 5.89 -4.01 -12.42
CA GLY A 46 7.13 -4.78 -12.38
C GLY A 46 7.35 -5.67 -13.60
N THR A 47 6.32 -6.02 -14.37
CA THR A 47 6.50 -6.78 -15.64
C THR A 47 7.20 -5.97 -16.73
N LYS A 48 7.09 -4.65 -16.70
CA LYS A 48 7.64 -3.75 -17.72
C LYS A 48 9.04 -3.22 -17.37
N LEU A 49 9.57 -3.61 -16.22
CA LEU A 49 10.82 -3.08 -15.66
C LEU A 49 11.91 -4.15 -15.60
N SER A 50 13.10 -3.79 -16.05
CA SER A 50 14.32 -4.59 -15.91
C SER A 50 15.10 -4.27 -14.64
N ALA A 51 14.90 -3.08 -14.06
CA ALA A 51 15.58 -2.59 -12.87
C ALA A 51 14.64 -1.77 -11.98
N CYS A 52 14.98 -1.66 -10.70
CA CYS A 52 14.24 -0.87 -9.72
C CYS A 52 14.19 0.61 -10.13
N PRO A 53 13.00 1.24 -10.21
CA PRO A 53 12.91 2.66 -10.56
C PRO A 53 13.47 3.58 -9.47
N THR A 54 13.53 3.10 -8.21
CA THR A 54 14.00 3.88 -7.06
C THR A 54 15.53 3.86 -6.93
N CYS A 55 16.18 2.72 -7.20
CA CYS A 55 17.61 2.55 -6.92
C CYS A 55 18.40 1.82 -8.02
N SER A 56 17.80 1.55 -9.17
CA SER A 56 18.41 0.86 -10.34
C SER A 56 18.91 -0.57 -10.10
N GLU A 57 18.70 -1.14 -8.91
CA GLU A 57 19.06 -2.53 -8.61
C GLU A 57 18.14 -3.55 -9.27
N SER A 58 18.66 -4.75 -9.51
CA SER A 58 17.92 -5.86 -10.09
C SER A 58 16.79 -6.35 -9.17
N PHE A 59 15.67 -6.79 -9.76
CA PHE A 59 14.61 -7.49 -9.06
C PHE A 59 15.03 -8.90 -8.64
N VAL A 60 14.54 -9.34 -7.49
CA VAL A 60 14.75 -10.70 -6.96
C VAL A 60 13.47 -11.54 -7.08
N LEU A 61 13.60 -12.86 -7.11
CA LEU A 61 12.47 -13.79 -7.23
C LEU A 61 11.91 -14.23 -5.86
N TYR A 62 12.68 -14.11 -4.79
CA TYR A 62 12.20 -14.48 -3.46
C TYR A 62 11.23 -13.43 -2.91
N LYS A 63 10.31 -13.88 -2.08
CA LYS A 63 9.34 -13.03 -1.39
C LYS A 63 9.56 -13.11 0.11
N PRO A 64 9.96 -12.02 0.79
CA PRO A 64 10.13 -12.04 2.24
C PRO A 64 8.77 -12.23 2.91
N THR A 65 8.66 -13.25 3.76
CA THR A 65 7.44 -13.55 4.52
C THR A 65 7.01 -12.36 5.38
N LEU A 66 7.96 -11.68 6.03
CA LEU A 66 7.66 -10.51 6.88
C LEU A 66 7.00 -9.38 6.09
N THR A 67 7.56 -9.01 4.92
CA THR A 67 7.00 -7.96 4.06
C THR A 67 5.59 -8.33 3.61
N ASN A 68 5.37 -9.56 3.15
CA ASN A 68 4.04 -10.01 2.74
C ASN A 68 3.02 -9.93 3.89
N GLN A 69 3.41 -10.37 5.08
CA GLN A 69 2.54 -10.34 6.27
C GLN A 69 2.19 -8.92 6.72
N LEU A 70 3.11 -7.96 6.52
CA LEU A 70 2.86 -6.54 6.76
C LEU A 70 1.87 -5.98 5.73
N LEU A 71 2.10 -6.24 4.44
CA LEU A 71 1.21 -5.79 3.36
C LEU A 71 -0.23 -6.32 3.52
N GLU A 72 -0.40 -7.57 3.97
CA GLU A 72 -1.72 -8.17 4.24
C GLU A 72 -2.47 -7.51 5.39
N ARG A 73 -1.76 -6.84 6.32
CA ARG A 73 -2.31 -6.22 7.53
C ARG A 73 -2.33 -4.69 7.48
N LEU A 74 -1.98 -4.11 6.33
CA LEU A 74 -2.04 -2.66 6.17
C LEU A 74 -3.45 -2.15 6.47
N PRO A 75 -3.56 -1.03 7.20
CA PRO A 75 -4.83 -0.33 7.35
C PRO A 75 -5.40 -0.03 5.97
N ARG A 76 -6.59 -0.53 5.67
CA ARG A 76 -7.28 -0.16 4.43
C ARG A 76 -7.99 1.15 4.69
N LEU A 77 -7.84 2.09 3.78
CA LEU A 77 -8.61 3.32 3.80
C LEU A 77 -9.77 3.18 2.84
N CYS A 78 -10.86 3.86 3.13
CA CYS A 78 -11.94 4.00 2.17
C CYS A 78 -11.39 4.59 0.85
N PRO A 79 -11.80 4.07 -0.32
CA PRO A 79 -11.44 4.67 -1.62
C PRO A 79 -11.86 6.14 -1.75
N PHE A 80 -12.84 6.59 -0.95
CA PHE A 80 -13.32 7.97 -0.88
C PHE A 80 -12.63 8.81 0.19
N ALA A 81 -11.46 8.39 0.69
CA ALA A 81 -10.71 9.16 1.70
C ALA A 81 -10.29 10.55 1.21
N ASP A 82 -9.99 10.67 -0.09
CA ASP A 82 -9.75 11.93 -0.79
C ASP A 82 -11.01 12.81 -0.92
N HIS A 83 -12.20 12.21 -0.86
CA HIS A 83 -13.49 12.90 -0.85
C HIS A 83 -13.98 13.24 0.58
N GLY A 84 -13.20 12.90 1.61
CA GLY A 84 -13.47 13.25 3.00
C GLY A 84 -13.86 12.08 3.91
N CYS A 85 -13.88 10.84 3.40
CA CYS A 85 -14.17 9.68 4.25
C CYS A 85 -13.00 9.35 5.19
N SER A 86 -13.23 9.42 6.50
CA SER A 86 -12.20 9.13 7.52
C SER A 86 -12.17 7.66 7.99
N GLU A 87 -12.89 6.76 7.32
CA GLU A 87 -13.08 5.38 7.80
C GLU A 87 -11.91 4.46 7.42
N ILE A 88 -11.41 3.75 8.42
CA ILE A 88 -10.35 2.75 8.31
C ILE A 88 -11.02 1.37 8.33
N LEU A 89 -10.83 0.64 7.24
CA LEU A 89 -11.58 -0.57 6.95
C LEU A 89 -10.82 -1.81 7.43
N LEU A 90 -11.44 -2.55 8.34
CA LEU A 90 -11.05 -3.92 8.67
C LEU A 90 -11.64 -4.93 7.67
N VAL A 91 -12.74 -4.56 6.99
CA VAL A 91 -13.48 -5.43 6.06
C VAL A 91 -13.95 -4.60 4.84
N LYS A 92 -14.00 -5.21 3.65
CA LYS A 92 -14.39 -4.57 2.38
C LYS A 92 -15.84 -4.07 2.30
N SER A 93 -16.65 -4.21 3.35
CA SER A 93 -18.10 -3.93 3.29
C SER A 93 -18.44 -2.44 3.32
N HIS A 94 -17.59 -1.59 3.89
CA HIS A 94 -17.88 -0.15 4.00
C HIS A 94 -18.03 0.54 2.63
N GLU A 95 -17.24 0.13 1.64
CA GLU A 95 -17.24 0.74 0.30
C GLU A 95 -18.62 0.71 -0.37
N GLN A 96 -19.46 -0.30 -0.06
CA GLN A 96 -20.78 -0.48 -0.66
C GLN A 96 -21.84 0.49 -0.12
N PHE A 97 -21.59 1.08 1.04
CA PHE A 97 -22.53 1.95 1.75
C PHE A 97 -21.88 3.27 2.17
N CYS A 98 -20.73 3.61 1.56
CA CYS A 98 -20.06 4.87 1.83
C CYS A 98 -20.89 6.02 1.23
N GLU A 99 -21.08 7.08 2.02
CA GLU A 99 -21.87 8.26 1.64
C GLU A 99 -21.04 9.34 0.90
N PHE A 100 -19.72 9.09 0.73
CA PHE A 100 -18.77 9.98 0.07
C PHE A 100 -18.49 9.55 -1.38
#